data_AF-A0AA36CQN0-F1
#
_entry.id   AF-A0AA36CQN0-F1
#
_cell.length_a   1.000
_cell.length_b   1.000
_cell.length_c   1.000
_cell.angle_alpha   90.00
_cell.angle_beta   90.00
_cell.angle_gamma   90.00
#
_symmetry.space_group_name_H-M   'P 1'
#
loop_
_entity.id
_entity.type
_entity.pdbx_description
1 polymer ?
#
loop_
_entity_poly.entity_id
_entity_poly.type
_entity_poly.pdbx_seq_one_letter_code
_entity_poly.pdbx_strand_id
1 'polypeptide(L)'
;MVSNLLLTRLFMAFFQVQKGIARSPVKNEAGEALVKFLAPNPSQRTIPGLSEAKAPTYTRMGVYRKKSEASPPKTVSSERVMKATWEDMEQFRLKPGQRDYCAHHLIDLMKCQTKNAPFAGHACDDQRGAWDKCEYEDHLMRIKEYERERRLLHRKQRKEHA
;
A
#
# COMPACT_ATOMS: atom_id res chain seq x y z
N MET A 1 47.21 46.93 -11.95
CA MET A 1 46.66 46.43 -10.67
C MET A 1 45.16 46.79 -10.51
N VAL A 2 44.29 46.45 -11.49
CA VAL A 2 42.84 46.80 -11.42
C VAL A 2 41.93 45.58 -11.64
N SER A 3 42.47 44.45 -12.10
CA SER A 3 41.69 43.24 -12.43
C SER A 3 41.19 42.44 -11.22
N ASN A 4 41.76 42.63 -10.02
CA ASN A 4 41.38 41.90 -8.80
C ASN A 4 40.20 42.53 -8.01
N LEU A 5 39.80 43.76 -8.33
CA LEU A 5 38.64 44.41 -7.69
C LEU A 5 37.30 44.03 -8.34
N LEU A 6 37.29 43.64 -9.61
CA LEU A 6 36.06 43.23 -10.30
C LEU A 6 35.65 41.78 -9.93
N LEU A 7 36.62 40.87 -9.78
CA LEU A 7 36.34 39.48 -9.37
C LEU A 7 35.80 39.39 -7.93
N THR A 8 36.30 40.23 -7.02
CA THR A 8 35.84 40.26 -5.61
C THR A 8 34.43 40.81 -5.48
N ARG A 9 34.01 41.77 -6.31
CA ARG A 9 32.62 42.26 -6.33
C ARG A 9 31.64 41.24 -6.90
N LEU A 10 32.02 40.49 -7.94
CA LEU A 10 31.18 39.40 -8.48
C LEU A 10 31.05 38.22 -7.50
N PHE A 11 32.13 37.87 -6.77
CA PHE A 11 32.08 36.82 -5.76
C PHE A 11 31.19 37.18 -4.56
N MET A 12 31.26 38.43 -4.09
CA MET A 12 30.42 38.89 -2.96
C MET A 12 28.92 38.95 -3.34
N ALA A 13 28.59 39.31 -4.58
CA ALA A 13 27.21 39.26 -5.08
C ALA A 13 26.65 37.82 -5.13
N PHE A 14 27.47 36.83 -5.51
CA PHE A 14 27.05 35.42 -5.51
C PHE A 14 26.88 34.85 -4.08
N PHE A 15 27.72 35.28 -3.13
CA PHE A 15 27.62 34.83 -1.74
C PHE A 15 26.40 35.41 -1.00
N GLN A 16 25.91 36.59 -1.42
CA GLN A 16 24.68 37.17 -0.88
C GLN A 16 23.41 36.46 -1.38
N VAL A 17 23.43 35.80 -2.55
CA VAL A 17 22.29 35.01 -3.03
C VAL A 17 22.10 33.71 -2.22
N GLN A 18 23.16 33.11 -1.67
CA GLN A 18 23.03 31.88 -0.87
C GLN A 18 22.57 32.09 0.58
N LYS A 19 22.60 33.30 1.13
CA LYS A 19 22.16 33.58 2.51
C LYS A 19 20.66 33.92 2.64
N GLY A 20 19.91 33.90 1.54
CA GLY A 20 18.50 34.31 1.49
C GLY A 20 17.44 33.20 1.46
N ILE A 21 17.81 31.92 1.45
CA ILE A 21 16.81 30.82 1.46
C ILE A 21 16.49 30.47 2.91
N ALA A 22 15.64 31.29 3.53
CA ALA A 22 14.99 30.96 4.78
C ALA A 22 14.10 29.72 4.58
N ARG A 23 14.38 28.66 5.35
CA ARG A 23 13.50 27.50 5.54
C ARG A 23 12.21 28.01 6.17
N SER A 24 11.14 28.06 5.38
CA SER A 24 9.80 28.34 5.89
C SER A 24 9.35 27.23 6.85
N PRO A 25 8.79 27.56 8.02
CA PRO A 25 8.18 26.57 8.89
C PRO A 25 6.84 26.15 8.27
N VAL A 26 6.74 24.90 7.80
CA VAL A 26 5.46 24.28 7.48
C VAL A 26 4.74 24.08 8.81
N LYS A 27 3.83 25.01 9.12
CA LYS A 27 2.93 24.92 10.27
C LYS A 27 2.05 23.68 10.10
N ASN A 28 2.21 22.74 11.01
CA ASN A 28 1.33 21.60 11.20
C ASN A 28 0.02 22.08 11.85
N GLU A 29 -0.79 22.85 11.11
CA GLU A 29 -2.13 23.29 11.55
C GLU A 29 -3.25 22.63 10.72
N ALA A 30 -2.91 21.69 9.84
CA ALA A 30 -3.87 20.91 9.02
C ALA A 30 -4.15 19.51 9.58
N GLY A 31 -3.77 19.23 10.83
CA GLY A 31 -3.96 17.91 11.46
C GLY A 31 -5.36 17.65 12.01
N GLU A 32 -6.18 18.70 12.23
CA GLU A 32 -7.45 18.56 12.95
C GLU A 32 -8.71 18.74 12.08
N ALA A 33 -8.57 19.23 10.85
CA ALA A 33 -9.70 19.47 9.94
C ALA A 33 -9.99 18.31 8.96
N LEU A 34 -9.00 17.43 8.68
CA LEU A 34 -9.18 16.36 7.67
C LEU A 34 -10.00 15.16 8.20
N VAL A 35 -10.04 14.96 9.52
CA VAL A 35 -10.79 13.85 10.15
C VAL A 35 -12.31 14.03 9.98
N LYS A 36 -12.79 15.25 9.70
CA LYS A 36 -14.21 15.54 9.46
C LYS A 36 -14.67 15.34 8.00
N PHE A 37 -13.75 15.16 7.04
CA PHE A 37 -14.10 14.96 5.62
C PHE A 37 -14.22 13.49 5.19
N LEU A 38 -13.86 12.53 6.05
CA LEU A 38 -14.00 11.08 5.79
C LEU A 38 -15.13 10.43 6.58
N ALA A 39 -16.15 11.19 6.97
CA ALA A 39 -17.46 10.61 7.23
C ALA A 39 -18.15 10.37 5.88
N PRO A 40 -18.54 9.13 5.50
CA PRO A 40 -19.37 8.95 4.33
C PRO A 40 -20.73 9.62 4.59
N ASN A 41 -20.98 10.76 3.94
CA ASN A 41 -22.29 11.39 3.93
C ASN A 41 -23.28 10.48 3.16
N PRO A 42 -24.48 10.20 3.71
CA PRO A 42 -25.44 9.21 3.22
C PRO A 42 -26.24 9.65 1.98
N SER A 43 -25.70 10.54 1.13
CA SER A 43 -26.50 11.27 0.15
C SER A 43 -25.83 11.49 -1.21
N GLN A 44 -25.49 10.43 -1.94
CA GLN A 44 -25.34 10.48 -3.41
C GLN A 44 -25.94 9.18 -3.98
N ARG A 45 -27.27 9.14 -4.12
CA ARG A 45 -28.04 9.41 -5.35
C ARG A 45 -27.79 8.37 -6.45
N THR A 46 -28.73 7.42 -6.46
CA THR A 46 -29.18 6.56 -7.56
C THR A 46 -29.21 7.29 -8.91
N ILE A 47 -28.65 6.64 -9.93
CA ILE A 47 -28.84 6.99 -11.34
C ILE A 47 -30.27 6.60 -11.73
N PRO A 48 -31.13 7.54 -12.20
CA PRO A 48 -32.44 7.20 -12.74
C PRO A 48 -32.29 6.79 -14.21
N GLY A 49 -32.78 5.60 -14.58
CA GLY A 49 -33.00 5.26 -16.00
C GLY A 49 -32.35 3.99 -16.57
N LEU A 50 -32.02 2.97 -15.76
CA LEU A 50 -31.93 1.60 -16.30
C LEU A 50 -33.24 0.87 -16.02
N SER A 51 -34.18 1.10 -16.93
CA SER A 51 -35.39 0.30 -17.08
C SER A 51 -35.00 -1.17 -17.34
N GLU A 52 -35.33 -2.02 -16.36
CA GLU A 52 -35.80 -3.40 -16.57
C GLU A 52 -34.92 -4.32 -17.42
N ALA A 53 -33.65 -4.48 -17.03
CA ALA A 53 -33.03 -5.78 -17.20
C ALA A 53 -33.50 -6.67 -16.05
N LYS A 54 -34.43 -7.59 -16.34
CA LYS A 54 -34.80 -8.73 -15.48
C LYS A 54 -33.56 -9.22 -14.75
N ALA A 55 -33.60 -9.24 -13.42
CA ALA A 55 -32.61 -9.94 -12.62
C ALA A 55 -32.40 -11.32 -13.24
N PRO A 56 -31.17 -11.73 -13.59
CA PRO A 56 -30.96 -13.13 -13.89
C PRO A 56 -31.39 -13.87 -12.63
N THR A 57 -32.46 -14.65 -12.74
CA THR A 57 -32.82 -15.68 -11.78
C THR A 57 -31.71 -16.72 -11.84
N TYR A 58 -30.53 -16.37 -11.31
CA TYR A 58 -29.55 -17.35 -10.93
C TYR A 58 -30.27 -18.13 -9.85
N THR A 59 -30.62 -19.33 -10.24
CA THR A 59 -31.25 -20.33 -9.41
C THR A 59 -30.49 -20.39 -8.09
N ARG A 60 -31.27 -20.66 -7.04
CA ARG A 60 -30.84 -21.17 -5.74
C ARG A 60 -30.01 -22.45 -5.95
N MET A 61 -28.81 -22.30 -6.50
CA MET A 61 -27.79 -23.31 -6.59
C MET A 61 -27.42 -23.58 -5.15
N GLY A 62 -27.75 -24.80 -4.73
CA GLY A 62 -27.57 -25.26 -3.36
C GLY A 62 -26.20 -24.87 -2.83
N VAL A 63 -26.18 -24.59 -1.53
CA VAL A 63 -24.96 -24.48 -0.74
C VAL A 63 -24.27 -25.84 -0.74
N TYR A 64 -23.64 -26.20 -1.86
CA TYR A 64 -22.59 -27.20 -1.87
C TYR A 64 -21.41 -26.53 -1.18
N ARG A 65 -21.34 -26.73 0.13
CA ARG A 65 -20.10 -26.63 0.88
C ARG A 65 -19.14 -27.66 0.26
N LYS A 66 -18.44 -27.30 -0.82
CA LYS A 66 -17.24 -28.04 -1.23
C LYS A 66 -16.29 -27.94 -0.05
N LYS A 67 -16.16 -29.04 0.68
CA LYS A 67 -15.33 -29.23 1.88
C LYS A 67 -13.86 -29.44 1.49
N SER A 68 -13.43 -28.83 0.38
CA SER A 68 -12.14 -28.99 -0.28
C SER A 68 -11.90 -27.72 -1.13
N GLU A 69 -11.07 -26.75 -0.81
CA GLU A 69 -10.17 -26.53 0.30
C GLU A 69 -10.78 -25.49 1.25
N ALA A 70 -11.19 -25.91 2.44
CA ALA A 70 -11.07 -24.97 3.56
C ALA A 70 -9.57 -24.75 3.70
N SER A 71 -9.05 -23.67 3.08
CA SER A 71 -7.73 -23.17 3.42
C SER A 71 -7.66 -23.20 4.94
N PRO A 72 -6.66 -23.90 5.52
CA PRO A 72 -6.55 -24.03 6.96
C PRO A 72 -6.76 -22.64 7.55
N PRO A 73 -7.47 -22.49 8.68
CA PRO A 73 -7.41 -21.24 9.40
C PRO A 73 -5.93 -21.00 9.67
N LYS A 74 -5.27 -20.18 8.82
CA LYS A 74 -3.89 -19.76 9.03
C LYS A 74 -3.97 -19.10 10.39
N THR A 75 -3.48 -19.80 11.39
CA THR A 75 -3.57 -19.39 12.77
C THR A 75 -2.97 -18.00 12.79
N VAL A 76 -3.77 -17.00 13.16
CA VAL A 76 -3.43 -15.56 13.18
C VAL A 76 -2.40 -15.28 14.29
N SER A 77 -1.57 -16.27 14.62
CA SER A 77 -0.67 -16.32 15.77
C SER A 77 0.60 -17.15 15.47
N SER A 78 0.90 -17.40 14.19
CA SER A 78 2.28 -17.71 13.81
C SER A 78 2.96 -16.41 13.45
N GLU A 79 4.16 -16.20 13.98
CA GLU A 79 4.96 -15.00 13.75
C GLU A 79 5.24 -14.83 12.25
N ARG A 80 5.05 -13.62 11.72
CA ARG A 80 5.35 -13.34 10.31
C ARG A 80 6.87 -13.28 10.16
N VAL A 81 7.44 -14.25 9.46
CA VAL A 81 8.88 -14.30 9.19
C VAL A 81 9.18 -13.49 7.92
N MET A 82 10.04 -12.50 8.05
CA MET A 82 10.66 -11.83 6.89
C MET A 82 11.62 -12.81 6.22
N LYS A 83 11.37 -13.17 4.97
CA LYS A 83 12.25 -14.08 4.20
C LYS A 83 13.38 -13.36 3.46
N ALA A 84 13.20 -12.09 3.11
CA ALA A 84 14.19 -11.30 2.40
C ALA A 84 15.20 -10.68 3.37
N THR A 85 16.48 -10.67 3.00
CA THR A 85 17.51 -9.96 3.77
C THR A 85 17.47 -8.46 3.48
N TRP A 86 17.99 -7.64 4.39
CA TRP A 86 18.08 -6.19 4.19
C TRP A 86 19.00 -5.82 3.03
N GLU A 87 20.10 -6.55 2.87
CA GLU A 87 21.08 -6.36 1.80
C GLU A 87 20.44 -6.59 0.43
N ASP A 88 19.63 -7.64 0.29
CA ASP A 88 18.91 -7.90 -0.97
C ASP A 88 17.96 -6.73 -1.32
N MET A 89 17.20 -6.21 -0.35
CA MET A 89 16.26 -5.11 -0.60
C MET A 89 16.97 -3.82 -1.05
N GLU A 90 18.20 -3.60 -0.58
CA GLU A 90 19.02 -2.45 -0.98
C GLU A 90 19.67 -2.66 -2.35
N GLN A 91 20.20 -3.86 -2.64
CA GLN A 91 20.77 -4.22 -3.95
C GLN A 91 19.78 -3.96 -5.09
N PHE A 92 18.52 -4.37 -4.90
CA PHE A 92 17.44 -4.17 -5.89
C PHE A 92 16.78 -2.78 -5.81
N ARG A 93 17.27 -1.90 -4.91
CA ARG A 93 16.79 -0.51 -4.72
C ARG A 93 15.27 -0.43 -4.53
N LEU A 94 14.71 -1.32 -3.70
CA LEU A 94 13.27 -1.33 -3.43
C LEU A 94 12.84 -0.03 -2.72
N LYS A 95 11.70 0.52 -3.16
CA LYS A 95 11.05 1.67 -2.52
C LYS A 95 10.54 1.26 -1.13
N PRO A 96 10.42 2.19 -0.17
CA PRO A 96 9.99 1.87 1.20
C PRO A 96 8.62 1.16 1.25
N GLY A 97 7.67 1.52 0.38
CA GLY A 97 6.37 0.85 0.31
C GLY A 97 6.37 -0.54 -0.35
N GLN A 98 7.51 -1.00 -0.88
CA GLN A 98 7.66 -2.34 -1.45
C GLN A 98 8.49 -3.26 -0.52
N ARG A 99 8.97 -2.74 0.62
CA ARG A 99 9.79 -3.47 1.60
C ARG A 99 8.89 -4.20 2.61
N ASP A 100 7.89 -4.90 2.11
CA ASP A 100 6.92 -5.65 2.90
C ASP A 100 7.40 -7.11 3.08
N TYR A 101 6.68 -7.92 3.87
CA TYR A 101 6.94 -9.36 4.03
C TYR A 101 6.99 -10.10 2.69
N CYS A 102 6.36 -9.54 1.66
CA CYS A 102 6.31 -10.07 0.30
C CYS A 102 7.53 -9.76 -0.59
N ALA A 103 8.48 -8.95 -0.12
CA ALA A 103 9.61 -8.44 -0.93
C ALA A 103 10.45 -9.53 -1.62
N HIS A 104 10.50 -10.74 -1.06
CA HIS A 104 11.18 -11.90 -1.65
C HIS A 104 10.65 -12.25 -3.05
N HIS A 105 9.33 -12.24 -3.24
CA HIS A 105 8.74 -12.51 -4.56
C HIS A 105 8.97 -11.39 -5.57
N LEU A 106 9.04 -10.14 -5.10
CA LEU A 106 9.34 -8.99 -5.95
C LEU A 106 10.78 -9.07 -6.49
N ILE A 107 11.73 -9.47 -5.63
CA ILE A 107 13.12 -9.69 -6.04
C ILE A 107 13.20 -10.80 -7.10
N ASP A 108 12.45 -11.89 -6.94
CA ASP A 108 12.40 -12.98 -7.93
C ASP A 108 11.82 -12.54 -9.28
N LEU A 109 10.78 -11.69 -9.24
CA LEU A 109 10.22 -11.08 -10.44
C LEU A 109 11.25 -10.19 -11.16
N MET A 110 11.97 -9.33 -10.42
CA MET A 110 13.02 -8.48 -11.01
C MET A 110 14.15 -9.33 -11.62
N LYS A 111 14.58 -10.40 -10.93
CA LYS A 111 15.56 -11.36 -11.48
C LYS A 111 15.07 -12.01 -12.77
N CYS A 112 13.79 -12.38 -12.85
CA CYS A 112 13.20 -12.92 -14.07
C CYS A 112 13.21 -11.90 -15.21
N GLN A 113 12.80 -10.66 -14.92
CA GLN A 113 12.76 -9.58 -15.91
C GLN A 113 14.14 -9.28 -16.50
N THR A 114 15.19 -9.29 -15.69
CA THR A 114 16.58 -9.09 -16.18
C THR A 114 17.04 -10.25 -17.07
N LYS A 115 16.67 -11.49 -16.76
CA LYS A 115 17.09 -12.68 -17.52
C LYS A 115 16.37 -12.83 -18.87
N ASN A 116 15.09 -12.47 -18.93
CA ASN A 116 14.22 -12.73 -20.08
C ASN A 116 13.93 -11.48 -20.92
N ALA A 117 14.67 -10.39 -20.74
CA ALA A 117 14.54 -9.19 -21.58
C ALA A 117 14.89 -9.53 -23.05
N PRO A 118 14.09 -9.10 -24.06
CA PRO A 118 12.97 -8.13 -24.02
C PRO A 118 11.57 -8.72 -23.79
N PHE A 119 11.40 -10.05 -23.77
CA PHE A 119 10.09 -10.72 -23.65
C PHE A 119 9.61 -10.93 -22.21
N ALA A 120 10.13 -10.12 -21.28
CA ALA A 120 9.87 -10.23 -19.85
C ALA A 120 8.38 -10.11 -19.47
N GLY A 121 7.56 -9.50 -20.34
CA GLY A 121 6.12 -9.31 -20.10
C GLY A 121 5.31 -10.60 -20.05
N HIS A 122 5.69 -11.64 -20.80
CA HIS A 122 4.97 -12.93 -20.84
C HIS A 122 5.78 -14.07 -20.20
N ALA A 123 7.11 -13.97 -20.21
CA ALA A 123 7.98 -15.01 -19.69
C ALA A 123 8.02 -15.06 -18.15
N CYS A 124 7.50 -14.03 -17.46
CA CYS A 124 7.60 -13.87 -16.01
C CYS A 124 6.24 -13.81 -15.29
N ASP A 125 5.18 -14.36 -15.91
CA ASP A 125 3.82 -14.33 -15.36
C ASP A 125 3.69 -15.14 -14.06
N ASP A 126 4.42 -16.25 -13.93
CA ASP A 126 4.41 -17.08 -12.72
C ASP A 126 4.96 -16.32 -11.50
N GLN A 127 6.09 -15.63 -11.66
CA GLN A 127 6.70 -14.84 -10.60
C GLN A 127 5.82 -13.64 -10.23
N ARG A 128 5.17 -13.05 -11.24
CA ARG A 128 4.21 -11.96 -11.03
C ARG A 128 2.99 -12.43 -10.24
N GLY A 129 2.39 -13.56 -10.63
CA GLY A 129 1.28 -14.16 -9.92
C GLY A 129 1.63 -14.58 -8.49
N ALA A 130 2.86 -15.03 -8.24
CA ALA A 130 3.34 -15.33 -6.90
C ALA A 130 3.41 -14.09 -6.00
N TRP A 131 3.92 -12.97 -6.53
CA TRP A 131 3.95 -11.69 -5.82
C TRP A 131 2.53 -11.18 -5.54
N ASP A 132 1.67 -11.13 -6.56
CA ASP A 132 0.29 -10.64 -6.44
C ASP A 132 -0.54 -11.47 -5.43
N LYS A 133 -0.36 -12.80 -5.43
CA LYS A 133 -1.01 -13.70 -4.46
C LYS A 133 -0.57 -13.39 -3.04
N CYS A 134 0.72 -13.15 -2.84
CA CYS A 134 1.27 -12.87 -1.52
C CYS A 134 0.81 -11.50 -0.99
N GLU A 135 0.76 -10.46 -1.82
CA GLU A 135 0.16 -9.17 -1.49
C GLU A 135 -1.33 -9.30 -1.13
N TYR A 136 -2.08 -10.08 -1.90
CA TYR A 136 -3.49 -10.35 -1.64
C TYR A 136 -3.69 -11.06 -0.29
N GLU A 137 -2.86 -12.05 0.03
CA GLU A 137 -2.91 -12.75 1.31
C GLU A 137 -2.59 -11.81 2.48
N ASP A 138 -1.61 -10.90 2.36
CA ASP A 138 -1.29 -9.92 3.41
C ASP A 138 -2.44 -8.92 3.60
N HIS A 139 -3.05 -8.46 2.51
CA HIS A 139 -4.23 -7.59 2.58
C HIS A 139 -5.41 -8.28 3.30
N LEU A 140 -5.68 -9.55 2.99
CA LEU A 140 -6.69 -10.32 3.71
C LEU A 140 -6.37 -10.48 5.20
N MET A 141 -5.10 -10.61 5.57
CA MET A 141 -4.69 -10.65 6.98
C MET A 141 -4.97 -9.33 7.69
N ARG A 142 -4.73 -8.18 7.04
CA ARG A 142 -5.06 -6.85 7.59
C ARG A 142 -6.57 -6.69 7.82
N ILE A 143 -7.41 -7.17 6.89
CA ILE A 143 -8.88 -7.15 7.04
C ILE A 143 -9.32 -8.04 8.22
N LYS A 144 -8.73 -9.23 8.34
CA LYS A 144 -9.05 -10.15 9.45
C LYS A 144 -8.72 -9.55 10.81
N GLU A 145 -7.61 -8.83 10.93
CA GLU A 145 -7.24 -8.17 12.18
C GLU A 145 -8.21 -7.03 12.52
N TYR A 146 -8.60 -6.22 11.53
CA TYR A 146 -9.61 -5.18 11.71
C TYR A 146 -10.96 -5.75 12.18
N GLU A 147 -11.45 -6.82 11.53
CA GLU A 147 -12.69 -7.47 11.96
C GLU A 147 -12.57 -8.10 13.34
N ARG A 148 -11.39 -8.64 13.68
CA ARG A 148 -11.11 -9.23 14.99
C ARG A 148 -11.22 -8.18 16.08
N GLU A 149 -10.53 -7.05 15.94
CA GLU A 149 -10.58 -5.95 16.89
C GLU A 149 -11.99 -5.41 17.05
N ARG A 150 -12.69 -5.19 15.92
CA ARG A 150 -14.10 -4.74 15.94
C ARG A 150 -14.99 -5.68 16.77
N ARG A 151 -14.88 -7.00 16.57
CA ARG A 151 -15.66 -8.00 17.32
C ARG A 151 -15.29 -8.01 18.80
N LEU A 152 -14.02 -7.80 19.15
CA LEU A 152 -13.56 -7.73 20.54
C LEU A 152 -14.08 -6.47 21.23
N LEU A 153 -14.05 -5.32 20.57
CA LEU A 153 -14.59 -4.06 21.10
C LEU A 153 -16.10 -4.17 21.39
N HIS A 154 -16.89 -4.70 20.45
CA HIS A 154 -18.32 -4.94 20.68
C HIS A 154 -18.58 -5.95 21.82
N ARG A 155 -17.69 -6.92 22.03
CA ARG A 155 -17.79 -7.84 23.18
C ARG A 155 -17.46 -7.13 24.50
N LYS A 156 -16.47 -6.23 24.53
CA LYS A 156 -16.13 -5.43 25.72
C LYS A 156 -17.29 -4.51 26.10
N GLN A 157 -17.82 -3.75 25.15
CA GLN A 157 -18.99 -2.89 25.35
C GLN A 157 -20.18 -3.66 25.93
N ARG A 158 -20.52 -4.83 25.37
CA ARG A 158 -21.61 -5.67 25.90
C ARG A 158 -21.38 -6.16 27.34
N LYS A 159 -20.13 -6.34 27.76
CA LYS A 159 -19.80 -6.74 29.15
C LYS A 159 -19.78 -5.56 30.11
N GLU A 160 -19.48 -4.36 29.63
CA GLU A 160 -19.49 -3.13 30.43
C GLU A 160 -20.92 -2.61 30.67
N HIS A 161 -21.83 -2.89 29.74
CA HIS A 161 -23.25 -2.51 29.84
C HIS A 161 -24.15 -3.55 30.52
N ALA A 162 -23.61 -4.71 30.92
CA ALA A 162 -24.33 -5.79 31.59
C ALA A 162 -24.01 -5.82 33.09
#